data_AF-A0A662KME6-F1
#
_entry.id   AF-A0A662KME6-F1
#
_cell.length_a   1.000
_cell.length_b   1.000
_cell.length_c   1.000
_cell.angle_alpha   90.00
_cell.angle_beta   90.00
_cell.angle_gamma   90.00
#
_symmetry.space_group_name_H-M   'P 1'
#
loop_
_entity.id
_entity.type
_entity.pdbx_description
1 polymer ?
#
loop_
_entity_poly.entity_id
_entity_poly.type
_entity_poly.pdbx_seq_one_letter_code
_entity_poly.pdbx_strand_id
1 'polypeptide(L)' 'MRYTRFEKARIIGARALQISMGAPILIKVPKGVIDPVQIAMLEFEQGAIPITVIRKSDIKPKIEWE' A
#
# COMPACT_ATOMS: atom_id res chain seq x y z
N MET A 1 -8.18 -9.06 5.24
CA MET A 1 -7.33 -8.34 6.22
C MET A 1 -7.93 -6.96 6.44
N ARG A 2 -8.30 -6.57 7.66
CA ARG A 2 -8.89 -5.24 7.92
C ARG A 2 -7.76 -4.26 8.28
N TYR A 3 -7.60 -3.23 7.45
CA TYR A 3 -6.65 -2.14 7.70
C TYR A 3 -7.28 -1.06 8.58
N THR A 4 -6.50 -0.45 9.46
CA THR A 4 -6.91 0.77 10.16
C THR A 4 -6.93 1.96 9.18
N ARG A 5 -7.61 3.06 9.55
CA ARG A 5 -7.61 4.28 8.72
C ARG A 5 -6.19 4.82 8.50
N PHE A 6 -5.32 4.68 9.49
CA PHE A 6 -3.91 5.09 9.41
C PHE A 6 -3.09 4.19 8.50
N GLU A 7 -3.28 2.87 8.61
CA GLU A 7 -2.62 1.89 7.73
C GLU A 7 -3.04 2.12 6.27
N LYS A 8 -4.35 2.27 6.03
CA LYS A 8 -4.88 2.56 4.68
C LYS A 8 -4.26 3.84 4.11
N ALA A 9 -4.24 4.93 4.87
CA ALA A 9 -3.63 6.19 4.43
C ALA A 9 -2.13 6.02 4.13
N ARG A 10 -1.39 5.29 4.98
CA ARG A 10 0.05 5.08 4.80
C ARG A 10 0.37 4.24 3.57
N ILE A 11 -0.41 3.19 3.31
CA ILE A 11 -0.26 2.31 2.15
C ILE A 11 -0.48 3.12 0.86
N ILE A 12 -1.59 3.86 0.78
CA ILE A 12 -1.93 4.67 -0.39
C ILE A 12 -0.86 5.76 -0.61
N GLY A 13 -0.44 6.46 0.44
CA GLY A 13 0.58 7.50 0.33
C GLY A 13 1.94 6.97 -0.13
N ALA A 14 2.38 5.82 0.41
CA ALA A 14 3.62 5.18 -0.01
C ALA A 14 3.54 4.72 -1.48
N ARG A 15 2.39 4.16 -1.89
CA ARG A 15 2.20 3.71 -3.27
C ARG A 15 2.11 4.86 -4.26
N ALA A 16 1.42 5.94 -3.91
CA ALA A 16 1.36 7.15 -4.74
C ALA A 16 2.76 7.74 -4.99
N LEU A 17 3.62 7.73 -3.96
CA LEU A 17 5.02 8.13 -4.12
C LEU A 17 5.76 7.25 -5.13
N GLN A 18 5.63 5.92 -5.03
CA GLN A 18 6.24 5.00 -6.00
C GLN A 18 5.79 5.29 -7.44
N ILE A 19 4.48 5.48 -7.65
CA ILE A 19 3.91 5.80 -8.97
C ILE A 19 4.47 7.14 -9.49
N SER A 20 4.56 8.15 -8.62
CA SER A 20 5.14 9.45 -8.99
C SER A 20 6.61 9.36 -9.43
N MET A 21 7.33 8.36 -8.93
CA MET A 21 8.73 8.07 -9.30
C MET A 21 8.84 7.17 -10.54
N GLY A 22 7.73 6.89 -11.24
CA GLY A 22 7.72 6.07 -12.46
C GLY A 22 7.66 4.57 -12.19
N ALA A 23 7.29 4.13 -10.98
CA ALA A 23 7.08 2.71 -10.73
C ALA A 23 5.92 2.15 -11.59
N PRO A 24 6.00 0.88 -12.02
CA PRO A 24 4.96 0.27 -12.83
C PRO A 24 3.65 0.12 -12.06
N ILE A 25 2.55 0.39 -12.76
CA ILE A 25 1.18 0.28 -12.26
C ILE A 25 0.67 -1.14 -12.57
N LEU A 26 0.06 -1.80 -11.60
CA LEU A 26 -0.35 -3.22 -11.69
C LEU A 26 -1.80 -3.42 -12.17
N ILE A 27 -2.52 -2.32 -12.39
CA ILE A 27 -3.91 -2.31 -12.88
C ILE A 27 -4.03 -1.59 -14.22
N LYS A 28 -5.14 -1.83 -14.93
CA LYS A 28 -5.51 -1.02 -16.09
C LYS A 28 -6.10 0.30 -15.63
N VAL A 29 -5.33 1.38 -15.77
CA VAL A 29 -5.78 2.73 -15.41
C VAL A 29 -6.81 3.24 -16.44
N PRO A 30 -7.97 3.78 -16.02
CA PRO A 30 -8.91 4.43 -16.91
C PRO A 30 -8.27 5.62 -17.64
N LYS A 31 -8.66 5.84 -18.91
CA LYS A 31 -8.17 6.99 -19.67
C LYS A 31 -8.55 8.29 -18.95
N GLY A 32 -7.56 9.12 -18.64
CA GLY A 32 -7.74 10.43 -18.01
C GLY A 32 -7.34 10.52 -16.53
N VAL A 33 -7.03 9.41 -15.87
CA VAL A 33 -6.50 9.43 -14.50
C VAL A 33 -4.97 9.57 -14.55
N ILE A 34 -4.47 10.74 -14.14
CA ILE A 34 -3.04 11.08 -14.12
C ILE A 34 -2.52 11.17 -12.68
N ASP A 35 -3.38 11.50 -11.72
CA ASP A 35 -2.98 11.69 -10.33
C ASP A 35 -2.49 10.37 -9.69
N PRO A 36 -1.22 10.31 -9.24
CA PRO A 36 -0.67 9.12 -8.58
C PRO A 36 -1.48 8.67 -7.36
N VAL A 37 -2.12 9.59 -6.64
CA VAL A 37 -2.95 9.24 -5.47
C VAL A 37 -4.21 8.51 -5.91
N GLN A 38 -4.88 8.98 -6.96
CA GLN A 38 -6.04 8.29 -7.53
C GLN A 38 -5.68 6.91 -8.07
N ILE A 39 -4.55 6.78 -8.75
CA ILE A 39 -4.06 5.48 -9.26
C ILE A 39 -3.79 4.53 -8.09
N ALA A 40 -3.13 4.99 -7.03
CA ALA A 40 -2.91 4.20 -5.83
C ALA A 40 -4.23 3.80 -5.14
N MET A 41 -5.23 4.69 -5.08
CA MET A 41 -6.55 4.34 -4.54
C MET A 41 -7.22 3.21 -5.35
N LEU A 42 -7.18 3.29 -6.67
CA LEU A 42 -7.71 2.24 -7.56
C LEU A 42 -6.98 0.91 -7.37
N GLU A 43 -5.65 0.92 -7.27
CA GLU A 43 -4.89 -0.31 -7.00
C GLU A 43 -5.24 -0.90 -5.62
N PHE A 44 -5.48 -0.06 -4.61
CA PHE A 44 -5.86 -0.50 -3.28
C PHE A 44 -7.23 -1.19 -3.30
N GLU A 45 -8.20 -0.61 -4.01
CA GLU A 45 -9.56 -1.15 -4.16
C GLU A 45 -9.58 -2.48 -4.91
N GLN A 46 -8.68 -2.67 -5.88
CA GLN A 46 -8.51 -3.94 -6.60
C GLN A 46 -7.63 -4.95 -5.86
N GLY A 47 -7.09 -4.60 -4.68
CA GLY A 47 -6.20 -5.48 -3.92
C GLY A 47 -4.86 -5.76 -4.60
N ALA A 48 -4.46 -4.92 -5.56
CA ALA A 48 -3.26 -5.09 -6.37
C ALA A 48 -2.03 -4.36 -5.79
N ILE A 49 -2.15 -3.62 -4.69
CA ILE A 49 -1.03 -2.87 -4.11
C ILE A 49 0.05 -3.83 -3.59
N PRO A 50 1.32 -3.67 -4.03
CA PRO A 50 2.43 -4.52 -3.59
C PRO A 50 3.05 -4.00 -2.27
N ILE A 51 2.22 -3.74 -1.25
CA ILE A 51 2.64 -3.24 0.07
C ILE A 51 1.93 -4.03 1.15
N THR A 52 2.69 -4.54 2.11
CA THR A 52 2.18 -5.27 3.28
C THR A 52 2.44 -4.47 4.54
N VAL A 53 1.49 -4.50 5.48
CA VAL A 53 1.63 -3.88 6.80
C VAL A 53 2.17 -4.91 7.78
N ILE A 54 3.26 -4.57 8.47
CA ILE A 54 3.80 -5.34 9.59
C ILE A 54 3.49 -4.58 10.87
N ARG A 55 2.70 -5.17 11.78
CA ARG A 55 2.42 -4.56 13.08
C ARG A 55 3.43 -5.05 14.10
N LYS A 56 3.76 -4.20 15.08
CA LYS A 56 4.65 -4.60 16.19
C LYS A 56 4.11 -5.81 16.96
N SER A 57 2.78 -5.95 17.07
CA SER A 57 2.13 -7.12 17.67
C SER A 57 2.43 -8.43 16.93
N ASP A 58 2.70 -8.35 15.63
CA ASP A 58 2.92 -9.52 14.78
C ASP A 58 4.38 -9.97 14.82
N ILE A 59 5.27 -9.16 15.41
CA ILE A 59 6.68 -9.46 15.57
C ILE A 59 6.84 -10.34 16.81
N LYS A 60 7.20 -11.61 16.61
CA LYS A 60 7.66 -12.45 17.73
C LYS A 60 8.99 -11.90 18.27
N PRO A 61 9.14 -11.77 19.59
CA PRO A 61 10.41 -11.37 20.18
C PRO A 61 11.49 -12.36 19.75
N LYS A 62 12.65 -11.83 19.35
CA LYS A 62 13.76 -12.61 18.79
C LYS A 62 14.54 -13.40 19.85
N ILE A 63 14.20 -13.21 21.13
CA ILE A 63 14.85 -13.84 22.28
C ILE A 63 13.74 -14.34 23.20
N GLU A 64 13.60 -15.67 23.28
CA GLU A 64 12.88 -16.35 24.35
C GLU A 64 13.90 -16.59 25.46
N TRP A 65 13.66 -16.02 26.65
CA TRP A 65 14.53 -16.23 27.81
C TRP A 65 14.07 -17.48 28.56
N GLU A 66 14.61 -18.67 28.23
CA GLU A 66 14.36 -19.88 29.03
C GLU A 66 14.59 -19.67 30.53
#